data_AF-A0A9E5N6H1-F1
#
_entry.id   AF-A0A9E5N6H1-F1
#
_cell.length_a   1.000
_cell.length_b   1.000
_cell.length_c   1.000
_cell.angle_alpha   90.00
_cell.angle_beta   90.00
_cell.angle_gamma   90.00
#
_symmetry.space_group_name_H-M   'P 1'
#
loop_
_entity.id
_entity.type
_entity.pdbx_description
1 polymer ?
#
loop_
_entity_poly.entity_id
_entity_poly.type
_entity_poly.pdbx_seq_one_letter_code
_entity_poly.pdbx_strand_id
1 'polypeptide(L)' 'MRKPDTIGFIGTGAMGSALIRGLLTAQLTQPSNIIASDADPAKSDALAEELGIVQAASNLDVAQRAET' A
#
# COMPACT_ATOMS: atom_id res chain seq x y z
N MET A 1 -12.06 15.34 13.87
CA MET A 1 -12.22 13.93 13.42
C MET A 1 -10.85 13.45 12.97
N ARG A 2 -10.37 12.30 13.47
CA ARG A 2 -9.06 11.74 13.08
C ARG A 2 -9.20 11.11 11.68
N LYS A 3 -8.26 11.39 10.79
CA LYS A 3 -8.18 10.77 9.46
C LYS A 3 -7.85 9.27 9.66
N PRO A 4 -8.37 8.35 8.83
CA PRO A 4 -7.95 6.94 8.94
C PRO A 4 -6.45 6.81 8.70
N ASP A 5 -5.77 6.10 9.60
CA ASP A 5 -4.31 5.91 9.55
C ASP A 5 -3.94 5.21 8.23
N THR A 6 -3.17 5.89 7.37
CA THR A 6 -2.73 5.38 6.07
C THR A 6 -1.45 4.56 6.26
N ILE A 7 -1.43 3.31 5.79
CA ILE A 7 -0.28 2.40 5.94
C ILE A 7 0.57 2.45 4.67
N GLY A 8 1.86 2.76 4.82
CA GLY A 8 2.82 2.86 3.72
C GLY A 8 3.65 1.60 3.50
N PHE A 9 3.72 1.12 2.26
CA PHE A 9 4.61 0.03 1.85
C PHE A 9 5.63 0.51 0.83
N ILE A 10 6.92 0.43 1.18
CA ILE A 10 8.02 0.61 0.24
C ILE A 10 8.53 -0.78 -0.14
N GLY A 11 8.18 -1.21 -1.35
CA GLY A 11 8.39 -2.55 -1.86
C GLY A 11 7.12 -3.40 -1.81
N THR A 12 6.75 -3.95 -2.96
CA THR A 12 5.58 -4.80 -3.21
C THR A 12 5.95 -6.21 -3.66
N GLY A 13 7.18 -6.64 -3.35
CA GLY A 13 7.62 -8.02 -3.52
C GLY A 13 6.82 -9.02 -2.67
N ALA A 14 7.32 -10.26 -2.56
CA ALA A 14 6.59 -11.35 -1.89
C ALA A 14 6.14 -11.00 -0.46
N MET A 15 6.99 -10.34 0.34
CA MET A 15 6.65 -9.95 1.70
C MET A 15 5.64 -8.80 1.76
N GLY A 16 5.88 -7.72 0.99
CA GLY A 16 4.98 -6.56 0.97
C GLY A 16 3.57 -6.93 0.55
N SER A 17 3.45 -7.68 -0.55
CA SER A 17 2.16 -8.16 -1.04
C SER A 17 1.48 -9.14 -0.06
N ALA A 18 2.21 -10.03 0.60
CA ALA A 18 1.65 -10.93 1.61
C ALA A 18 1.09 -10.17 2.84
N LEU A 19 1.82 -9.16 3.33
CA LEU A 19 1.37 -8.34 4.45
C LEU A 19 0.11 -7.53 4.08
N ILE A 20 0.11 -6.89 2.90
CA ILE A 20 -1.05 -6.14 2.41
C ILE A 20 -2.28 -7.05 2.33
N ARG A 21 -2.15 -8.23 1.72
CA ARG A 21 -3.25 -9.22 1.64
C ARG A 21 -3.72 -9.65 3.02
N GLY A 22 -2.80 -9.89 3.95
CA GLY A 22 -3.11 -10.25 5.33
C GLY A 22 -3.95 -9.18 6.03
N LEU A 23 -3.55 -7.92 5.94
CA LEU A 23 -4.27 -6.77 6.52
C LEU A 23 -5.69 -6.64 5.95
N LEU A 24 -5.84 -6.78 4.63
CA LEU A 24 -7.13 -6.70 3.96
C LEU A 24 -8.03 -7.89 4.29
N THR A 25 -7.48 -9.10 4.31
CA THR A 25 -8.21 -10.33 4.65
C THR A 25 -8.71 -10.30 6.10
N ALA A 26 -7.87 -9.79 7.02
CA ALA A 26 -8.23 -9.61 8.42
C ALA A 26 -9.15 -8.40 8.67
N GLN A 27 -9.52 -7.65 7.62
CA GLN A 27 -10.38 -6.45 7.70
C GLN A 27 -9.85 -5.37 8.66
N LEU A 28 -8.53 -5.28 8.82
CA LEU A 28 -7.89 -4.33 9.74
C LEU A 28 -7.79 -2.91 9.14
N THR A 29 -7.90 -2.80 7.81
CA THR A 29 -7.92 -1.52 7.10
C THR A 29 -8.67 -1.66 5.77
N GLN A 30 -8.94 -0.54 5.10
CA GLN A 30 -9.52 -0.52 3.76
C GLN A 30 -8.42 -0.42 2.69
N PRO A 31 -8.63 -0.96 1.48
CA PRO A 31 -7.66 -0.82 0.38
C PRO A 31 -7.24 0.63 0.13
N SER A 32 -8.18 1.57 0.19
CA SER A 32 -7.92 3.01 0.00
C SER A 32 -7.00 3.64 1.06
N ASN A 33 -6.77 2.97 2.19
CA ASN A 33 -5.88 3.41 3.26
C ASN A 33 -4.50 2.75 3.18
N ILE A 34 -4.24 1.95 2.16
CA ILE A 34 -2.92 1.37 1.90
C ILE A 34 -2.32 2.09 0.70
N ILE A 35 -1.10 2.58 0.85
CA ILE A 35 -0.32 3.19 -0.22
C ILE A 35 0.99 2.42 -0.41
N ALA A 36 1.33 2.08 -1.66
CA ALA A 36 2.52 1.29 -1.93
C ALA A 36 3.31 1.80 -3.14
N SER A 37 4.64 1.78 -3.02
CA SER A 37 5.59 1.98 -4.13
C SER A 37 6.47 0.75 -4.30
N ASP A 38 7.03 0.58 -5.48
CA ASP A 38 8.07 -0.40 -5.75
C ASP A 38 9.16 0.22 -6.64
N ALA A 39 10.36 -0.33 -6.61
CA ALA A 39 11.43 0.06 -7.53
C ALA A 39 11.08 -0.31 -8.98
N ASP A 40 10.24 -1.33 -9.16
CA ASP A 40 9.60 -1.70 -10.42
C ASP A 40 8.11 -1.30 -10.38
N PRO A 41 7.73 -0.14 -10.93
CA PRO A 41 6.37 0.40 -10.84
C PRO A 41 5.29 -0.58 -11.31
N ALA A 42 5.60 -1.44 -12.28
CA ALA A 42 4.67 -2.43 -12.80
C ALA A 42 4.19 -3.41 -11.73
N LYS A 43 5.00 -3.69 -10.69
CA LYS A 43 4.61 -4.55 -9.57
C LYS A 43 3.62 -3.86 -8.64
N SER A 44 3.87 -2.60 -8.29
CA SER A 44 2.95 -1.82 -7.47
C SER A 44 1.65 -1.53 -8.20
N ASP A 45 1.71 -1.30 -9.53
CA ASP A 45 0.53 -1.07 -10.37
C ASP A 45 -0.34 -2.34 -10.43
N ALA A 46 0.26 -3.50 -10.74
CA ALA A 46 -0.45 -4.77 -10.78
C ALA A 46 -1.10 -5.10 -9.42
N LEU A 47 -0.41 -4.82 -8.31
CA LEU A 47 -0.96 -5.05 -6.97
C LEU A 47 -2.10 -4.07 -6.64
N ALA A 48 -2.00 -2.82 -7.11
CA ALA A 48 -3.05 -1.82 -6.96
C ALA A 48 -4.32 -2.19 -7.76
N GLU A 49 -4.16 -2.64 -9.00
CA GLU A 49 -5.27 -3.15 -9.81
C GLU A 49 -5.94 -4.37 -9.18
N GLU A 50 -5.14 -5.29 -8.62
CA GLU A 50 -5.66 -6.52 -8.01
C GLU A 50 -6.41 -6.27 -6.70
N LEU A 51 -5.84 -5.45 -5.81
CA LEU A 51 -6.31 -5.30 -4.44
C LEU A 51 -7.08 -4.01 -4.17
N GLY A 52 -7.09 -3.08 -5.13
CA GLY A 52 -7.69 -1.75 -4.98
C GLY A 52 -6.92 -0.82 -4.03
N ILE A 53 -5.64 -1.10 -3.79
CA ILE A 53 -4.76 -0.23 -2.98
C ILE A 53 -4.31 0.99 -3.78
N VAL A 54 -3.79 2.00 -3.09
CA VAL A 54 -3.26 3.20 -3.74
C VAL A 54 -1.82 2.97 -4.19
N GLN A 55 -1.55 3.19 -5.47
CA GLN A 55 -0.18 3.22 -5.96
C GLN A 55 0.48 4.58 -5.67
N ALA A 56 1.76 4.54 -5.33
CA ALA A 56 2.61 5.71 -5.14
C ALA A 56 3.70 5.77 -6.20
N ALA A 57 3.96 6.99 -6.70
CA ALA A 57 4.95 7.23 -7.74
C ALA A 57 6.40 7.04 -7.27
N SER A 58 6.65 7.07 -5.97
CA SER A 58 7.98 6.89 -5.38
C SER A 58 7.91 6.55 -3.89
N ASN A 59 9.04 6.11 -3.33
CA ASN A 59 9.19 5.90 -1.90
C ASN A 59 8.96 7.21 -1.09
N LEU A 60 9.30 8.36 -1.68
CA LEU A 60 9.07 9.65 -1.06
C LEU A 60 7.57 9.97 -0.96
N ASP A 61 6.81 9.66 -2.02
CA ASP A 61 5.35 9.83 -2.04
C ASP A 61 4.67 8.95 -0.97
N VAL A 62 5.13 7.71 -0.80
CA VAL A 62 4.69 6.85 0.31
C VAL A 62 4.99 7.50 1.66
N ALA A 63 6.24 7.91 1.90
CA ALA A 63 6.66 8.47 3.19
C ALA A 63 5.95 9.79 3.55
N GLN A 64 5.52 10.56 2.56
CA GLN A 64 4.79 11.82 2.79
C GLN A 64 3.30 11.62 3.09
N ARG A 65 2.71 10.51 2.63
CA ARG A 65 1.27 10.25 2.70
C ARG A 65 0.89 9.21 3.74
N ALA A 66 1.82 8.31 4.06
CA ALA A 66 1.65 7.32 5.10
C ALA A 66 1.69 8.00 6.49
N GLU A 67 0.84 7.50 7.38
CA GLU A 67 0.83 7.87 8.79
C GLU A 67 1.49 6.78 9.65
N THR A 68 1.55 5.54 9.14
CA THR A 68 2.20 4.38 9.77
C THR A 68 3.00 3.58 8.75
#